data_AF-A0A1V5K942-F1
#
_entry.id   AF-A0A1V5K942-F1
#
_cell.length_a   1.000
_cell.length_b   1.000
_cell.length_c   1.000
_cell.angle_alpha   90.00
_cell.angle_beta   90.00
_cell.angle_gamma   90.00
#
_symmetry.space_group_name_H-M   'P 1'
#
loop_
_entity.id
_entity.type
_entity.pdbx_description
1 polymer ?
#
loop_
_entity_poly.entity_id
_entity_poly.type
_entity_poly.pdbx_seq_one_letter_code
_entity_poly.pdbx_strand_id
1 'polypeptide(L)'
;MDANEGWKDKELALRKVEWLAHNGVDLVEQPMPAHMLEETAWVKERATIPIIADESVKTSRDIPALAQAFDGINIKVDKAGGLQESLRMIWMARSLGMKIMLGCMVSSSLSITAAAHLSPLTDFPDLDGNLLLAQDPFQGVTVREGWLILPDKPGLGVSGDF
;
A
#
# COMPACT_ATOMS: atom_id res chain seq x y z
N MET A 1 -5.06 -2.29 9.36
CA MET A 1 -6.51 -2.02 9.18
C MET A 1 -6.63 -0.97 8.09
N ASP A 2 -7.41 -1.24 7.05
CA ASP A 2 -7.72 -0.24 6.02
C ASP A 2 -9.13 0.30 6.25
N ALA A 3 -9.26 1.63 6.29
CA ALA A 3 -10.52 2.32 6.50
C ALA A 3 -11.11 2.91 5.21
N ASN A 4 -10.35 2.94 4.10
CA ASN A 4 -10.74 3.50 2.81
C ASN A 4 -11.50 4.83 2.92
N GLU A 5 -10.87 5.83 3.55
CA GLU A 5 -11.43 7.18 3.75
C GLU A 5 -12.68 7.26 4.67
N GLY A 6 -13.00 6.17 5.38
CA GLY A 6 -14.27 6.03 6.08
C GLY A 6 -14.45 6.90 7.33
N TRP A 7 -13.38 7.45 7.92
CA TRP A 7 -13.47 8.21 9.17
C TRP A 7 -13.40 9.72 8.88
N LYS A 8 -14.53 10.41 9.10
CA LYS A 8 -14.72 11.83 8.72
C LYS A 8 -14.58 12.82 9.88
N ASP A 9 -14.15 12.34 11.03
CA ASP A 9 -13.98 13.10 12.28
C ASP A 9 -12.66 12.68 12.90
N LYS A 10 -11.77 13.64 13.16
CA LYS A 10 -10.38 13.35 13.55
C LYS A 10 -10.27 12.80 14.97
N GLU A 11 -11.13 13.24 15.88
CA GLU A 11 -11.20 12.75 17.25
C GLU A 11 -11.71 11.30 17.29
N LEU A 12 -12.71 10.97 16.47
CA LEU A 12 -13.17 9.59 16.29
C LEU A 12 -12.09 8.74 15.61
N ALA A 13 -11.42 9.25 14.58
CA ALA A 13 -10.33 8.56 13.90
C ALA A 13 -9.22 8.19 14.89
N LEU A 14 -8.73 9.16 15.68
CA LEU A 14 -7.71 8.92 16.70
C LEU A 14 -8.15 7.86 17.72
N ARG A 15 -9.39 7.95 18.25
CA ARG A 15 -9.91 6.93 19.18
C ARG A 15 -9.91 5.52 18.57
N LYS A 16 -10.24 5.39 17.28
CA LYS A 16 -10.21 4.11 16.58
C LYS A 16 -8.78 3.62 16.36
N VAL A 17 -7.85 4.49 15.96
CA VAL A 17 -6.43 4.16 15.83
C VAL A 17 -5.88 3.61 17.15
N GLU A 18 -6.11 4.32 18.27
CA GLU A 18 -5.62 3.90 19.59
C GLU A 18 -6.27 2.60 20.06
N TRP A 19 -7.57 2.41 19.78
CA TRP A 19 -8.24 1.15 20.07
C TRP A 19 -7.64 -0.01 19.25
N LEU A 20 -7.35 0.19 17.96
CA LEU A 20 -6.72 -0.82 17.10
C LEU A 20 -5.31 -1.14 17.58
N ALA A 21 -4.52 -0.12 17.93
CA ALA A 21 -3.17 -0.28 18.49
C ALA A 21 -3.18 -1.13 19.76
N HIS A 22 -4.09 -0.86 20.70
CA HIS A 22 -4.25 -1.66 21.91
C HIS A 22 -4.66 -3.12 21.66
N ASN A 23 -5.21 -3.42 20.48
CA ASN A 23 -5.58 -4.78 20.07
C ASN A 23 -4.52 -5.44 19.16
N GLY A 24 -3.31 -4.87 19.07
CA GLY A 24 -2.19 -5.47 18.36
C GLY A 24 -2.23 -5.28 16.84
N VAL A 25 -2.95 -4.26 16.35
CA VAL A 25 -2.91 -3.89 14.92
C VAL A 25 -1.63 -3.10 14.64
N ASP A 26 -0.91 -3.47 13.58
CA ASP A 26 0.40 -2.88 13.26
C ASP A 26 0.33 -1.49 12.61
N LEU A 27 -0.74 -1.19 11.87
CA LEU A 27 -0.91 0.06 11.13
C LEU A 27 -2.38 0.37 10.80
N VAL A 28 -2.65 1.63 10.47
CA VAL A 28 -3.91 2.08 9.87
C VAL A 28 -3.65 2.71 8.50
N GLU A 29 -4.35 2.22 7.49
CA GLU A 29 -4.33 2.71 6.12
C GLU A 29 -5.53 3.62 5.85
N GLN A 30 -5.25 4.73 5.16
CA GLN A 30 -6.17 5.81 4.75
C GLN A 30 -7.38 5.98 5.69
N PRO A 31 -7.17 6.42 6.95
CA PRO A 31 -8.26 6.56 7.92
C PRO A 31 -9.32 7.56 7.45
N MET A 32 -8.87 8.69 6.89
CA MET A 32 -9.69 9.86 6.59
C MET A 32 -9.67 10.20 5.09
N PRO A 33 -10.68 10.93 4.59
CA PRO A 33 -10.71 11.40 3.20
C PRO A 33 -9.46 12.14 2.78
N ALA A 34 -9.00 11.91 1.55
CA ALA A 34 -7.72 12.42 1.05
C ALA A 34 -7.59 13.95 1.08
N HIS A 35 -8.71 14.68 1.10
CA HIS A 35 -8.73 16.14 1.19
C HIS A 35 -8.57 16.66 2.63
N MET A 36 -8.72 15.82 3.65
CA MET A 36 -8.62 16.17 5.08
C MET A 36 -7.19 15.98 5.60
N LEU A 37 -6.23 16.61 4.91
CA LEU A 37 -4.80 16.40 5.15
C LEU A 37 -4.35 16.97 6.51
N GLU A 38 -4.89 18.13 6.90
CA GLU A 38 -4.59 18.77 8.19
C GLU A 38 -5.11 17.93 9.36
N GLU A 39 -6.31 17.37 9.21
CA GLU A 39 -6.90 16.49 10.19
C GLU A 39 -6.14 15.16 10.30
N THR A 40 -5.70 14.62 9.17
CA THR A 40 -4.87 13.40 9.16
C THR A 40 -3.53 13.67 9.85
N ALA A 41 -2.89 14.82 9.60
CA ALA A 41 -1.67 15.21 10.30
C ALA A 41 -1.87 15.34 11.82
N TRP A 42 -3.01 15.88 12.24
CA TRP A 42 -3.39 15.95 13.65
C TRP A 42 -3.53 14.56 14.29
N VAL A 43 -4.08 13.58 13.55
CA VAL A 43 -4.18 12.18 13.99
C VAL A 43 -2.80 11.54 14.05
N LYS A 44 -1.99 11.64 12.99
CA LYS A 44 -0.62 11.10 12.92
C LYS A 44 0.23 11.56 14.11
N GLU A 45 0.20 12.84 14.46
CA GLU A 45 0.99 13.40 15.57
C GLU A 45 0.68 12.71 16.93
N ARG A 46 -0.50 12.11 17.06
CA ARG A 46 -1.00 11.50 18.32
C ARG A 46 -1.12 9.98 18.26
N ALA A 47 -1.05 9.40 17.07
CA ALA A 47 -1.21 7.97 16.86
C ALA A 47 0.00 7.20 17.40
N THR A 48 -0.26 6.05 18.04
CA THR A 48 0.76 5.13 18.53
C THR A 48 1.25 4.11 17.50
N ILE A 49 0.54 3.99 16.37
CA ILE A 49 0.87 3.13 15.23
C ILE A 49 0.88 3.94 13.92
N PRO A 50 1.64 3.50 12.89
CA PRO A 50 1.79 4.24 11.65
C PRO A 50 0.47 4.46 10.90
N ILE A 51 0.33 5.66 10.33
CA ILE A 51 -0.73 6.03 9.40
C ILE A 51 -0.19 5.99 7.96
N ILE A 52 -0.78 5.16 7.10
CA ILE A 52 -0.34 4.93 5.72
C ILE A 52 -1.31 5.57 4.72
N ALA A 53 -0.79 6.34 3.75
CA ALA A 53 -1.60 6.94 2.69
C ALA A 53 -1.87 5.96 1.55
N ASP A 54 -3.12 5.82 1.08
CA ASP A 54 -3.47 5.11 -0.14
C ASP A 54 -4.11 6.06 -1.16
N GLU A 55 -5.39 6.42 -1.00
CA GLU A 55 -6.12 7.31 -1.90
C GLU A 55 -5.48 8.71 -2.01
N SER A 56 -4.80 9.16 -0.95
CA SER A 56 -4.04 10.43 -0.92
C SER A 56 -2.82 10.45 -1.84
N VAL A 57 -2.28 9.30 -2.25
CA VAL A 57 -1.02 9.21 -3.01
C VAL A 57 -1.23 8.46 -4.33
N LYS A 58 -0.90 9.10 -5.45
CA LYS A 58 -1.02 8.49 -6.79
C LYS A 58 0.32 8.35 -7.48
N THR A 59 1.17 9.37 -7.37
CA THR A 59 2.48 9.43 -8.03
C THR A 59 3.55 9.99 -7.10
N SER A 60 4.81 9.97 -7.52
CA SER A 60 5.91 10.50 -6.71
C SER A 60 5.80 12.00 -6.45
N ARG A 61 4.98 12.72 -7.23
CA ARG A 61 4.77 14.18 -7.10
C ARG A 61 3.92 14.54 -5.90
N ASP A 62 3.08 13.62 -5.43
CA ASP A 62 2.17 13.88 -4.30
C ASP A 62 2.92 13.78 -2.96
N ILE A 63 3.93 12.92 -2.90
CA ILE A 63 4.61 12.48 -1.66
C ILE A 63 5.16 13.63 -0.80
N PRO A 64 5.83 14.67 -1.34
CA PRO A 64 6.39 15.74 -0.51
C PRO A 64 5.33 16.45 0.36
N ALA A 65 4.11 16.62 -0.15
CA ALA A 65 3.02 17.24 0.60
C ALA A 65 2.43 16.31 1.68
N LEU A 66 2.56 15.00 1.52
CA LEU A 66 1.96 14.00 2.40
C LEU A 66 2.83 13.64 3.61
N ALA A 67 4.15 13.91 3.55
CA ALA A 67 5.09 13.53 4.60
C ALA A 67 4.76 14.11 5.99
N GLN A 68 4.02 15.24 6.05
CA GLN A 68 3.55 15.80 7.32
C GLN A 68 2.31 15.08 7.87
N ALA A 69 1.50 14.47 7.01
CA ALA A 69 0.22 13.87 7.38
C ALA A 69 0.26 12.34 7.52
N PHE A 70 1.22 11.67 6.90
CA PHE A 70 1.33 10.22 6.90
C PHE A 70 2.74 9.75 7.29
N ASP A 71 2.83 8.58 7.91
CA ASP A 71 4.09 7.91 8.26
C ASP A 71 4.62 7.06 7.09
N GLY A 72 3.75 6.69 6.16
CA GLY A 72 4.08 5.87 5.02
C GLY A 72 3.12 6.04 3.86
N ILE A 73 3.45 5.40 2.74
CA ILE A 73 2.61 5.36 1.54
C ILE A 73 2.33 3.91 1.13
N ASN A 74 1.13 3.68 0.59
CA ASN A 74 0.75 2.47 -0.10
C ASN A 74 0.90 2.67 -1.62
N ILE A 75 1.88 1.97 -2.18
CA ILE A 75 2.17 1.97 -3.62
C ILE A 75 1.43 0.80 -4.24
N LYS A 76 0.53 1.09 -5.18
CA LYS A 76 -0.14 0.10 -6.04
C LYS A 76 0.36 0.32 -7.46
N VAL A 77 0.89 -0.70 -8.12
CA VAL A 77 1.49 -0.56 -9.47
C VAL A 77 0.47 -0.01 -10.47
N ASP A 78 -0.79 -0.45 -10.37
CA ASP A 78 -1.89 0.01 -11.22
C ASP A 78 -2.22 1.49 -10.99
N LYS A 79 -2.12 1.97 -9.74
CA LYS A 79 -2.36 3.37 -9.35
C LYS A 79 -1.20 4.29 -9.75
N ALA A 80 0.04 3.80 -9.64
CA ALA A 80 1.26 4.52 -9.99
C ALA A 80 1.47 4.62 -11.50
N GLY A 81 0.77 3.83 -12.31
CA GLY A 81 0.98 3.77 -13.76
C GLY A 81 2.21 2.96 -14.17
N GLY A 82 2.66 2.02 -13.33
CA GLY A 82 3.71 1.06 -13.66
C GLY A 82 4.96 1.11 -12.75
N LEU A 83 5.82 0.10 -12.92
CA LEU A 83 6.99 -0.15 -12.05
C LEU A 83 7.99 0.99 -11.98
N GLN A 84 8.18 1.73 -13.07
CA GLN A 84 9.13 2.84 -13.09
C GLN A 84 8.70 3.96 -12.16
N GLU A 85 7.41 4.29 -12.15
CA GLU A 85 6.87 5.29 -11.22
C GLU A 85 6.83 4.77 -9.80
N SER A 86 6.45 3.49 -9.59
CA SER A 86 6.52 2.85 -8.28
C SER A 86 7.92 2.94 -7.66
N LEU A 87 9.00 2.69 -8.43
CA LEU A 87 10.38 2.87 -7.96
C LEU A 87 10.69 4.32 -7.59
N ARG A 88 10.24 5.31 -8.37
CA ARG A 88 10.40 6.73 -8.00
C ARG A 88 9.68 7.07 -6.70
N MET A 89 8.47 6.54 -6.51
CA MET A 89 7.69 6.71 -5.29
C MET A 89 8.42 6.12 -4.08
N ILE A 90 8.96 4.90 -4.19
CA ILE A 90 9.78 4.26 -3.14
C ILE A 90 10.93 5.18 -2.73
N TRP A 91 11.75 5.63 -3.69
CA TRP A 91 12.93 6.43 -3.37
C TRP A 91 12.57 7.80 -2.80
N MET A 92 11.52 8.45 -3.33
CA MET A 92 11.02 9.72 -2.80
C MET A 92 10.55 9.58 -1.35
N ALA A 93 9.69 8.60 -1.06
CA ALA A 93 9.17 8.35 0.28
C ALA A 93 10.29 7.99 1.28
N ARG A 94 11.23 7.12 0.89
CA ARG A 94 12.40 6.77 1.72
C ARG A 94 13.26 7.99 2.01
N SER A 95 13.44 8.92 1.05
CA SER A 95 14.20 10.16 1.27
C SER A 95 13.57 11.08 2.32
N LEU A 96 12.26 10.94 2.57
CA LEU A 96 11.51 11.67 3.60
C LEU A 96 11.30 10.84 4.88
N GLY A 97 11.98 9.69 5.01
CA GLY A 97 11.86 8.79 6.17
C GLY A 97 10.53 8.05 6.25
N MET A 98 9.74 8.02 5.17
CA MET A 98 8.44 7.37 5.16
C MET A 98 8.57 5.85 4.97
N LYS A 99 7.61 5.12 5.55
CA LYS A 99 7.43 3.68 5.36
C LYS A 99 6.81 3.37 3.99
N ILE A 100 7.09 2.18 3.48
CA ILE A 100 6.60 1.70 2.20
C ILE A 100 5.69 0.49 2.43
N MET A 101 4.41 0.68 2.14
CA MET A 101 3.47 -0.41 1.90
C MET A 101 3.37 -0.65 0.39
N LEU A 102 3.31 -1.91 -0.01
CA LEU A 102 3.16 -2.32 -1.40
C LEU A 102 1.86 -3.10 -1.54
N GLY A 103 0.82 -2.38 -1.92
CA GLY A 103 -0.53 -2.88 -2.08
C GLY A 103 -0.86 -3.32 -3.50
N CYS A 104 -2.11 -3.73 -3.68
CA CYS A 104 -2.67 -4.01 -4.99
C CYS A 104 -4.13 -3.55 -5.11
N MET A 105 -4.62 -3.53 -6.35
CA MET A 105 -6.06 -3.60 -6.61
C MET A 105 -6.48 -5.08 -6.67
N VAL A 106 -7.78 -5.35 -6.73
CA VAL A 106 -8.26 -6.65 -7.22
C VAL A 106 -7.80 -6.80 -8.66
N SER A 107 -6.75 -7.60 -8.86
CA SER A 107 -5.96 -7.66 -10.10
C SER A 107 -5.45 -9.07 -10.32
N SER A 108 -5.14 -9.41 -11.57
CA SER A 108 -4.61 -10.73 -11.90
C SER A 108 -3.19 -10.93 -11.39
N SER A 109 -2.75 -12.19 -11.35
CA SER A 109 -1.38 -12.55 -11.00
C SER A 109 -0.35 -11.85 -11.89
N LEU A 110 -0.71 -11.35 -13.08
CA LEU A 110 0.17 -10.49 -13.88
C LEU A 110 0.60 -9.23 -13.12
N SER A 111 -0.36 -8.46 -12.58
CA SER A 111 -0.05 -7.21 -11.85
C SER A 111 0.60 -7.51 -10.50
N ILE A 112 0.10 -8.52 -9.78
CA ILE A 112 0.69 -8.94 -8.50
C ILE A 112 2.13 -9.42 -8.67
N THR A 113 2.45 -10.18 -9.73
CA THR A 113 3.84 -10.61 -10.00
C THR A 113 4.73 -9.42 -10.29
N ALA A 114 4.26 -8.47 -11.09
CA ALA A 114 5.01 -7.23 -11.36
C ALA A 114 5.32 -6.47 -10.07
N ALA A 115 4.30 -6.26 -9.22
CA ALA A 115 4.47 -5.61 -7.94
C ALA A 115 5.42 -6.37 -7.02
N ALA A 116 5.29 -7.71 -6.92
CA ALA A 116 6.08 -8.55 -6.03
C ALA A 116 7.61 -8.46 -6.27
N HIS A 117 8.06 -8.11 -7.48
CA HIS A 117 9.48 -7.80 -7.73
C HIS A 117 10.01 -6.60 -6.93
N LEU A 118 9.14 -5.70 -6.50
CA LEU A 118 9.48 -4.55 -5.65
C LEU A 118 9.47 -4.90 -4.16
N SER A 119 8.93 -6.06 -3.76
CA SER A 119 8.76 -6.44 -2.34
C SER A 119 10.03 -6.34 -1.47
N PRO A 120 11.27 -6.58 -1.97
CA PRO A 120 12.47 -6.39 -1.14
C PRO A 120 12.72 -4.95 -0.67
N LEU A 121 12.03 -3.96 -1.26
CA LEU A 121 12.17 -2.54 -0.94
C LEU A 121 11.08 -2.03 0.03
N THR A 122 10.22 -2.94 0.52
CA THR A 122 8.96 -2.60 1.19
C THR A 122 8.99 -3.02 2.66
N ASP A 123 8.21 -2.34 3.48
CA ASP A 123 8.04 -2.67 4.90
C ASP A 123 6.78 -3.53 5.13
N PHE A 124 5.72 -3.29 4.35
CA PHE A 124 4.43 -3.98 4.45
C PHE A 124 3.95 -4.46 3.07
N PRO A 125 4.09 -5.75 2.73
CA PRO A 125 3.52 -6.29 1.50
C PRO A 125 2.02 -6.62 1.68
N ASP A 126 1.19 -6.14 0.76
CA ASP A 126 -0.26 -6.38 0.68
C ASP A 126 -0.64 -6.74 -0.77
N LEU A 127 -0.33 -7.98 -1.15
CA LEU A 127 -0.32 -8.46 -2.54
C LEU A 127 -1.15 -9.73 -2.68
N ASP A 128 -2.43 -9.64 -2.32
CA ASP A 128 -3.38 -10.76 -2.29
C ASP A 128 -4.50 -10.66 -3.35
N GLY A 129 -4.53 -9.59 -4.14
CA GLY A 129 -5.64 -9.28 -5.06
C GLY A 129 -5.95 -10.38 -6.07
N ASN A 130 -4.95 -11.17 -6.50
CA ASN A 130 -5.16 -12.30 -7.41
C ASN A 130 -5.84 -13.50 -6.74
N LEU A 131 -5.73 -13.65 -5.43
CA LEU A 131 -6.40 -14.71 -4.68
C LEU A 131 -7.93 -14.55 -4.64
N LEU A 132 -8.41 -13.34 -4.92
CA LEU A 132 -9.84 -13.01 -4.97
C LEU A 132 -10.48 -13.38 -6.32
N LEU A 133 -9.68 -13.79 -7.31
CA LEU A 133 -10.18 -14.15 -8.64
C LEU A 133 -10.57 -15.62 -8.69
N ALA A 134 -11.82 -15.89 -9.09
CA ALA A 134 -12.26 -17.26 -9.35
C ALA A 134 -11.54 -17.89 -10.55
N GLN A 135 -11.15 -17.05 -11.53
CA GLN A 135 -10.41 -17.44 -12.72
C GLN A 135 -9.38 -16.35 -13.05
N ASP A 136 -8.11 -16.70 -12.89
CA ASP A 136 -6.99 -15.87 -13.31
C ASP A 136 -6.48 -16.37 -14.68
N PRO A 137 -6.51 -15.54 -15.74
CA PRO A 137 -6.04 -15.95 -17.07
C PRO A 137 -4.51 -16.09 -17.15
N PHE A 138 -3.79 -15.70 -16.09
CA PHE A 138 -2.34 -15.76 -16.00
C PHE A 138 -1.86 -16.77 -14.95
N GLN A 139 -0.68 -17.30 -15.20
CA GLN A 139 0.14 -18.05 -14.26
C GLN A 139 1.34 -17.18 -13.90
N GLY A 140 1.29 -16.56 -12.72
CA GLY A 140 2.35 -15.75 -12.16
C GLY A 140 2.74 -16.20 -10.76
N VAL A 141 2.94 -15.22 -9.88
CA VAL A 141 3.22 -15.41 -8.47
C VAL A 141 2.16 -16.29 -7.80
N THR A 142 2.63 -17.21 -6.97
CA THR A 142 1.77 -18.07 -6.15
C THR A 142 1.95 -17.76 -4.68
N VAL A 143 0.99 -18.14 -3.84
CA VAL A 143 1.07 -17.95 -2.39
C VAL A 143 1.20 -19.30 -1.70
N ARG A 144 2.26 -19.46 -0.90
CA ARG A 144 2.50 -20.66 -0.10
C ARG A 144 2.80 -20.26 1.33
N GLU A 145 1.96 -20.69 2.27
CA GLU A 145 2.17 -20.43 3.72
C GLU A 145 2.36 -18.94 4.03
N GLY A 146 1.64 -18.06 3.31
CA GLY A 146 1.76 -16.60 3.45
C GLY A 146 2.91 -15.97 2.65
N TRP A 147 3.75 -16.76 1.97
CA TRP A 147 4.84 -16.26 1.14
C TRP A 147 4.45 -16.15 -0.32
N LEU A 148 4.83 -15.04 -0.95
CA LEU A 148 4.80 -14.87 -2.40
C LEU A 148 5.98 -15.62 -3.03
N ILE A 149 5.68 -16.56 -3.92
CA ILE A 149 6.67 -17.33 -4.66
C ILE A 149 6.68 -16.83 -6.10
N LEU A 150 7.71 -16.05 -6.43
CA LEU A 150 7.93 -15.52 -7.78
C LEU A 150 8.27 -16.65 -8.77
N PRO A 151 7.86 -16.54 -10.05
CA PRO A 151 8.28 -17.48 -11.09
C PRO A 151 9.80 -17.40 -11.37
N ASP A 152 10.41 -18.56 -11.64
CA ASP A 152 11.84 -18.66 -12.00
C ASP A 152 12.05 -18.59 -13.53
N LYS A 153 11.55 -17.52 -14.16
CA LYS A 153 11.67 -17.27 -15.60
C LYS A 153 12.07 -15.81 -15.87
N PRO A 154 12.71 -15.49 -17.01
CA PRO A 154 13.10 -14.13 -17.35
C PRO A 154 11.92 -13.14 -17.41
N GLY A 155 12.23 -11.86 -17.23
CA GLY A 155 11.21 -10.80 -17.18
C GLY A 155 10.37 -10.90 -15.92
N LEU A 156 9.04 -10.78 -16.05
CA LEU A 156 8.11 -11.03 -14.95
C LEU A 156 7.90 -12.53 -14.70
N GLY A 157 8.30 -13.39 -15.64
CA GLY A 157 8.09 -14.84 -15.56
C GLY A 157 6.63 -15.32 -15.65
N VAL A 158 5.69 -14.41 -15.94
CA VAL A 158 4.26 -14.69 -16.12
C VAL A 158 3.99 -15.34 -17.48
N SER A 159 3.09 -16.31 -17.53
CA SER A 159 2.53 -16.88 -18.77
C SER A 159 1.00 -16.86 -18.74
N GLY A 160 0.34 -16.79 -19.89
CA GLY A 160 -1.12 -16.79 -19.97
C GLY A 160 -1.62 -16.54 -21.39
N ASP A 161 -2.94 -16.58 -21.56
CA ASP A 161 -3.59 -16.34 -22.85
C ASP A 161 -3.75 -14.82 -23.07
N PHE A 162 -3.33 -14.35 -24.25
CA PHE A 162 -3.46 -12.95 -24.71
C PHE A 162 -4.55 -12.81 -25.76
#